data_AF-A0A1H9A4N8-F1
#
_entry.id   AF-A0A1H9A4N8-F1
#
_cell.length_a   1.000
_cell.length_b   1.000
_cell.length_c   1.000
_cell.angle_alpha   90.00
_cell.angle_beta   90.00
_cell.angle_gamma   90.00
#
_symmetry.space_group_name_H-M   'P 1'
#
loop_
_entity.id
_entity.type
_entity.pdbx_description
1 polymer ?
#
loop_
_entity_poly.entity_id
_entity_poly.type
_entity_poly.pdbx_seq_one_letter_code
_entity_poly.pdbx_strand_id
1 'polypeptide(L)'
;MHLKRYDKFYSRRKFLSEAALGTLSAGVLMPMWDAIAATGDVSKAYPDELLSIEMYSKGRIKPGDRIDASNVEHVKDLLDPIRYEQVSKQGRVLSVAPTTTDIMRLSPWQYVEATLANQGKARFDPRGNVVTADGQPWLGGNPFPDAKSGLELMATQTLSWGRHDASFYAIKTYEVDPAGKVQYQYTGGWAELMTVARLTMDPKPYWPEHKDKLRFQSVFFVSPLSVAAPRF
;
A
#
# COMPACT_ATOMS: atom_id res chain seq x y z
N MET A 1 -1.24 15.22 -33.60
CA MET A 1 -1.04 14.37 -32.42
C MET A 1 -1.99 13.19 -32.52
N HIS A 2 -1.51 12.00 -32.87
CA HIS A 2 -2.34 10.80 -32.88
C HIS A 2 -2.34 10.18 -31.48
N LEU A 3 -3.48 10.26 -30.79
CA LEU A 3 -3.72 9.46 -29.58
C LEU A 3 -3.66 7.99 -29.98
N LYS A 4 -2.63 7.28 -29.55
CA LYS A 4 -2.57 5.81 -29.70
C LYS A 4 -3.73 5.23 -28.88
N ARG A 5 -4.78 4.78 -29.57
CA ARG A 5 -5.87 4.03 -28.94
C ARG A 5 -5.36 2.61 -28.66
N TYR A 6 -5.16 2.29 -27.39
CA TYR A 6 -4.97 0.92 -26.95
C TYR A 6 -6.33 0.20 -26.95
N ASP A 7 -6.37 -1.04 -27.47
CA ASP A 7 -7.61 -1.81 -27.42
C ASP A 7 -7.87 -2.38 -26.02
N LYS A 8 -9.13 -2.73 -25.73
CA LYS A 8 -9.61 -3.19 -24.41
C LYS A 8 -8.77 -4.31 -23.79
N PHE A 9 -8.14 -5.15 -24.61
CA PHE A 9 -7.38 -6.30 -24.13
C PHE A 9 -5.87 -6.04 -24.17
N TYR A 10 -5.42 -4.87 -24.63
CA TYR A 10 -4.01 -4.50 -24.69
C TYR A 10 -3.35 -4.64 -23.32
N SER A 11 -3.90 -4.00 -22.29
CA SER A 11 -3.38 -4.07 -20.92
C SER A 11 -3.29 -5.50 -20.40
N ARG A 12 -4.32 -6.32 -20.64
CA ARG A 12 -4.32 -7.75 -20.27
C ARG A 12 -3.29 -8.57 -21.06
N ARG A 13 -3.19 -8.37 -22.37
CA ARG A 13 -2.22 -9.08 -23.22
C ARG A 13 -0.79 -8.69 -22.87
N LYS A 14 -0.55 -7.40 -22.60
CA LYS A 14 0.74 -6.89 -22.18
C LYS A 14 1.12 -7.44 -20.81
N PHE A 15 0.22 -7.38 -19.82
CA PHE A 15 0.41 -8.00 -18.52
C PHE A 15 0.73 -9.50 -18.63
N LEU A 16 -0.07 -10.27 -19.38
CA LEU A 16 0.19 -11.70 -19.57
C LEU A 16 1.51 -11.98 -20.30
N SER A 17 1.89 -11.14 -21.28
CA SER A 17 3.17 -11.25 -21.97
C SER A 17 4.35 -10.95 -21.05
N GLU A 18 4.28 -9.88 -20.25
CA GLU A 18 5.35 -9.49 -19.33
C GLU A 18 5.46 -10.48 -18.16
N ALA A 19 4.33 -10.98 -17.65
CA ALA A 19 4.31 -12.05 -16.67
C ALA A 19 4.93 -13.34 -17.23
N ALA A 20 4.62 -13.71 -18.48
CA ALA A 20 5.22 -14.87 -19.14
C ALA A 20 6.73 -14.70 -19.40
N LEU A 21 7.20 -13.46 -19.59
CA LEU A 21 8.61 -13.13 -19.76
C LEU A 21 9.36 -12.90 -18.43
N GLY A 22 8.66 -12.95 -17.29
CA GLY A 22 9.25 -12.65 -15.98
C GLY A 22 9.67 -11.19 -15.80
N THR A 23 9.21 -10.29 -16.67
CA THR A 23 9.57 -8.86 -16.68
C THR A 23 8.51 -7.99 -16.03
N LEU A 24 7.69 -8.55 -15.13
CA LEU A 24 6.62 -7.81 -14.47
C LEU A 24 7.21 -6.57 -13.79
N SER A 25 6.66 -5.41 -14.14
CA SER A 25 6.98 -4.13 -13.50
C SER A 25 5.72 -3.55 -12.89
N ALA A 26 5.87 -2.71 -11.87
CA ALA A 26 4.78 -1.86 -11.45
C ALA A 26 4.56 -0.82 -12.57
N GLY A 27 3.62 -1.06 -13.49
CA GLY A 27 3.37 -0.18 -14.65
C GLY A 27 3.12 -0.98 -15.92
N VAL A 28 2.15 -0.52 -16.74
CA VAL A 28 1.79 -1.19 -18.00
C VAL A 28 2.47 -0.57 -19.20
N LEU A 29 2.74 0.74 -19.24
CA LEU A 29 3.37 1.38 -20.41
C LEU A 29 4.87 1.58 -20.23
N MET A 30 5.29 1.85 -19.00
CA MET A 30 6.66 2.03 -18.52
C MET A 30 6.69 1.78 -17.01
N PRO A 31 7.86 1.65 -16.36
CA PRO A 31 7.93 1.56 -14.90
C PRO A 31 7.27 2.78 -14.24
N MET A 32 6.39 2.53 -13.28
CA MET A 32 5.57 3.53 -12.58
C MET A 32 6.45 4.54 -11.86
N TRP A 33 7.53 4.09 -11.21
CA TRP A 33 8.42 4.99 -10.49
C TRP A 33 9.26 5.86 -11.42
N ASP A 34 9.54 5.43 -12.65
CA ASP A 34 10.16 6.30 -13.67
C ASP A 34 9.18 7.39 -14.12
N ALA A 35 7.88 7.07 -14.25
CA ALA A 35 6.86 8.07 -14.54
C ALA A 35 6.71 9.07 -13.38
N ILE A 36 6.68 8.58 -12.13
CA ILE A 36 6.65 9.43 -10.93
C ILE A 36 7.90 10.32 -10.88
N ALA A 37 9.09 9.79 -11.11
CA ALA A 37 10.32 10.58 -11.10
C ALA A 37 10.32 11.68 -12.16
N ALA A 38 9.80 11.38 -13.35
CA ALA A 38 9.80 12.30 -14.48
C ALA A 38 8.68 13.37 -14.40
N THR A 39 7.51 13.04 -13.85
CA THR A 39 6.33 13.91 -13.92
C THR A 39 5.58 14.12 -12.61
N GLY A 40 5.97 13.44 -11.53
CA GLY A 40 5.23 13.45 -10.26
C GLY A 40 3.87 12.74 -10.33
N ASP A 41 3.64 11.97 -11.39
CA ASP A 41 2.32 11.45 -11.76
C ASP A 41 2.45 10.06 -12.41
N VAL A 42 1.49 9.17 -12.15
CA VAL A 42 1.53 7.77 -12.63
C VAL A 42 0.90 7.59 -14.02
N SER A 43 0.25 8.60 -14.60
CA SER A 43 -0.61 8.42 -15.77
C SER A 43 0.16 7.93 -16.99
N LYS A 44 1.44 8.30 -17.13
CA LYS A 44 2.29 7.80 -18.23
C LYS A 44 2.63 6.32 -18.12
N ALA A 45 2.47 5.72 -16.94
CA ALA A 45 2.74 4.31 -16.69
C ALA A 45 1.54 3.41 -17.02
N TYR A 46 0.35 3.95 -17.26
CA TYR A 46 -0.87 3.16 -17.47
C TYR A 46 -1.71 3.71 -18.63
N PRO A 47 -2.40 2.85 -19.39
CA PRO A 47 -3.45 3.31 -20.29
C PRO A 47 -4.63 3.92 -19.53
N ASP A 48 -5.35 4.85 -20.17
CA ASP A 48 -6.48 5.57 -19.57
C ASP A 48 -7.56 4.61 -19.03
N GLU A 49 -7.78 3.45 -19.68
CA GLU A 49 -8.76 2.47 -19.22
C GLU A 49 -8.44 1.84 -17.86
N LEU A 50 -7.18 1.89 -17.41
CA LEU A 50 -6.76 1.42 -16.10
C LEU A 50 -6.80 2.52 -15.03
N LEU A 51 -6.93 3.78 -15.44
CA LEU A 51 -6.98 4.95 -14.55
C LEU A 51 -8.42 5.44 -14.31
N SER A 52 -9.38 4.96 -15.08
CA SER A 52 -10.78 5.38 -15.01
C SER A 52 -11.73 4.21 -14.77
N ILE A 53 -12.41 4.23 -13.61
CA ILE A 53 -13.50 3.29 -13.30
C ILE A 53 -14.67 3.42 -14.28
N GLU A 54 -14.87 4.62 -14.84
CA GLU A 54 -15.89 4.86 -15.85
C GLU A 54 -15.54 4.18 -17.17
N MET A 55 -14.29 4.30 -17.63
CA MET A 55 -13.85 3.59 -18.82
C MET A 55 -13.86 2.07 -18.60
N TYR A 56 -13.39 1.61 -17.44
CA TYR A 56 -13.40 0.20 -17.04
C TYR A 56 -14.83 -0.38 -17.06
N SER A 57 -15.78 0.32 -16.44
CA SER A 57 -17.18 -0.12 -16.32
C SER A 57 -18.05 0.22 -17.53
N LYS A 58 -17.49 0.88 -18.55
CA LYS A 58 -18.18 1.38 -19.76
C LYS A 58 -19.30 2.38 -19.44
N GLY A 59 -19.01 3.36 -18.58
CA GLY A 59 -19.94 4.43 -18.20
C GLY A 59 -20.98 4.03 -17.16
N ARG A 60 -20.94 2.79 -16.65
CA ARG A 60 -21.95 2.30 -15.69
C ARG A 60 -21.70 2.76 -14.27
N ILE A 61 -20.45 3.07 -13.95
CA ILE A 61 -20.02 3.60 -12.65
C ILE A 61 -19.08 4.77 -12.92
N LYS A 62 -19.34 5.93 -12.31
CA LYS A 62 -18.49 7.13 -12.38
C LYS A 62 -18.13 7.64 -10.98
N PRO A 63 -17.10 8.50 -10.85
CA PRO A 63 -16.83 9.20 -9.59
C PRO A 63 -18.08 9.92 -9.06
N GLY A 64 -18.34 9.77 -7.76
CA GLY A 64 -19.55 10.26 -7.10
C GLY A 64 -20.69 9.24 -6.99
N ASP A 65 -20.65 8.14 -7.76
CA ASP A 65 -21.67 7.08 -7.67
C ASP A 65 -21.52 6.24 -6.38
N ARG A 66 -22.54 5.41 -6.12
CA ARG A 66 -22.52 4.35 -5.12
C ARG A 66 -22.44 2.98 -5.79
N ILE A 67 -21.64 2.08 -5.23
CA ILE A 67 -21.57 0.68 -5.63
C ILE A 67 -22.27 -0.15 -4.55
N ASP A 68 -23.34 -0.83 -4.94
CA ASP A 68 -24.17 -1.69 -4.09
C ASP A 68 -24.51 -3.00 -4.83
N ALA A 69 -25.41 -3.80 -4.24
CA ALA A 69 -25.81 -5.10 -4.80
C ALA A 69 -26.35 -5.02 -6.24
N SER A 70 -26.88 -3.87 -6.68
CA SER A 70 -27.48 -3.70 -8.01
C SER A 70 -26.45 -3.53 -9.13
N ASN A 71 -25.23 -3.06 -8.83
CA ASN A 71 -24.22 -2.69 -9.84
C ASN A 71 -22.81 -3.21 -9.58
N VAL A 72 -22.55 -3.86 -8.43
CA VAL A 72 -21.21 -4.38 -8.06
C VAL A 72 -20.63 -5.37 -9.07
N GLU A 73 -21.46 -6.06 -9.84
CA GLU A 73 -20.99 -6.99 -10.88
C GLU A 73 -20.13 -6.30 -11.95
N HIS A 74 -20.31 -4.99 -12.17
CA HIS A 74 -19.51 -4.22 -13.12
C HIS A 74 -18.06 -4.00 -12.69
N VAL A 75 -17.73 -4.24 -11.42
CA VAL A 75 -16.39 -4.03 -10.83
C VAL A 75 -15.89 -5.23 -10.04
N LYS A 76 -16.50 -6.40 -10.22
CA LYS A 76 -16.17 -7.62 -9.49
C LYS A 76 -14.69 -7.96 -9.52
N ASP A 77 -14.05 -7.84 -10.68
CA ASP A 77 -12.63 -8.20 -10.85
C ASP A 77 -11.67 -7.20 -10.18
N LEU A 78 -12.16 -6.07 -9.67
CA LEU A 78 -11.39 -5.10 -8.90
C LEU A 78 -11.50 -5.34 -7.38
N LEU A 79 -12.33 -6.28 -6.94
CA LEU A 79 -12.62 -6.53 -5.53
C LEU A 79 -12.07 -7.89 -5.09
N ASP A 80 -11.59 -7.95 -3.85
CA ASP A 80 -11.33 -9.22 -3.19
C ASP A 80 -12.66 -10.00 -2.96
N PRO A 81 -12.63 -11.35 -2.91
CA PRO A 81 -13.85 -12.17 -2.86
C PRO A 81 -14.79 -11.80 -1.71
N ILE A 82 -14.25 -11.52 -0.52
CA ILE A 82 -15.08 -11.19 0.65
C ILE A 82 -15.70 -9.80 0.51
N ARG A 83 -15.00 -8.81 -0.06
CA ARG A 83 -15.58 -7.50 -0.33
C ARG A 83 -16.70 -7.56 -1.35
N TYR A 84 -16.54 -8.35 -2.41
CA TYR A 84 -17.63 -8.58 -3.37
C TYR A 84 -18.84 -9.24 -2.70
N GLU A 85 -18.64 -10.26 -1.86
CA GLU A 85 -19.71 -10.91 -1.12
C GLU A 85 -20.45 -9.92 -0.20
N GLN A 86 -19.69 -9.10 0.54
CA GLN A 86 -20.26 -8.10 1.45
C GLN A 86 -21.17 -7.10 0.73
N VAL A 87 -20.77 -6.66 -0.47
CA VAL A 87 -21.55 -5.70 -1.26
C VAL A 87 -22.75 -6.38 -1.92
N SER A 88 -22.55 -7.54 -2.52
CA SER A 88 -23.60 -8.26 -3.26
C SER A 88 -24.67 -8.89 -2.37
N LYS A 89 -24.32 -9.32 -1.15
CA LYS A 89 -25.21 -10.12 -0.28
C LYS A 89 -25.42 -9.56 1.12
N GLN A 90 -24.49 -8.76 1.65
CA GLN A 90 -24.51 -8.34 3.06
C GLN A 90 -24.80 -6.84 3.23
N GLY A 91 -25.19 -6.15 2.15
CA GLY A 91 -25.63 -4.76 2.18
C GLY A 91 -24.52 -3.71 2.32
N ARG A 92 -23.25 -4.08 2.16
CA ARG A 92 -22.15 -3.10 2.12
C ARG A 92 -22.32 -2.20 0.89
N VAL A 93 -22.13 -0.90 1.07
CA VAL A 93 -22.17 0.07 -0.03
C VAL A 93 -20.85 0.83 -0.08
N LEU A 94 -20.27 0.98 -1.28
CA LEU A 94 -19.05 1.74 -1.51
C LEU A 94 -19.39 3.09 -2.15
N SER A 95 -18.69 4.15 -1.74
CA SER A 95 -18.74 5.44 -2.43
C SER A 95 -17.55 5.55 -3.36
N VAL A 96 -17.78 5.94 -4.62
CA VAL A 96 -16.73 6.06 -5.62
C VAL A 96 -16.07 7.44 -5.53
N ALA A 97 -14.81 7.47 -5.09
CA ALA A 97 -14.00 8.68 -5.13
C ALA A 97 -13.35 8.87 -6.52
N PRO A 98 -13.00 10.11 -6.91
CA PRO A 98 -12.15 10.35 -8.08
C PRO A 98 -10.81 9.60 -7.94
N THR A 99 -10.34 8.99 -9.03
CA THR A 99 -8.98 8.43 -9.09
C THR A 99 -7.97 9.54 -8.82
N THR A 100 -7.07 9.33 -7.87
CA THR A 100 -5.93 10.23 -7.66
C THR A 100 -4.69 9.64 -8.32
N THR A 101 -4.03 10.45 -9.15
CA THR A 101 -2.73 10.12 -9.75
C THR A 101 -1.57 10.84 -9.05
N ASP A 102 -1.90 11.71 -8.10
CA ASP A 102 -0.97 12.45 -7.26
C ASP A 102 -0.43 11.53 -6.15
N ILE A 103 0.80 11.05 -6.35
CA ILE A 103 1.47 10.14 -5.42
C ILE A 103 1.68 10.78 -4.04
N MET A 104 1.79 12.11 -3.98
CA MET A 104 2.04 12.86 -2.75
C MET A 104 0.82 12.94 -1.84
N ARG A 105 -0.36 12.53 -2.34
CA ARG A 105 -1.58 12.33 -1.55
C ARG A 105 -1.73 10.91 -1.02
N LEU A 106 -0.97 9.96 -1.58
CA LEU A 106 -1.07 8.52 -1.26
C LEU A 106 -0.02 8.05 -0.26
N SER A 107 1.04 8.83 -0.03
CA SER A 107 2.09 8.54 0.94
C SER A 107 2.75 9.82 1.45
N PRO A 108 3.43 9.77 2.61
CA PRO A 108 4.15 10.92 3.13
C PRO A 108 5.20 11.41 2.15
N TRP A 109 5.35 12.73 2.01
CA TRP A 109 6.23 13.33 1.01
C TRP A 109 7.67 12.84 1.16
N GLN A 110 8.18 12.86 2.39
CA GLN A 110 9.54 12.43 2.69
C GLN A 110 9.76 10.96 2.33
N TYR A 111 8.74 10.11 2.48
CA TYR A 111 8.80 8.70 2.09
C TYR A 111 8.90 8.54 0.57
N VAL A 112 8.11 9.31 -0.20
CA VAL A 112 8.16 9.31 -1.67
C VAL A 112 9.51 9.83 -2.16
N GLU A 113 9.98 10.95 -1.63
CA GLU A 113 11.28 11.54 -1.96
C GLU A 113 12.44 10.59 -1.65
N ALA A 114 12.43 9.97 -0.46
CA ALA A 114 13.44 8.99 -0.08
C ALA A 114 13.39 7.73 -0.95
N THR A 115 12.20 7.30 -1.39
CA THR A 115 12.04 6.19 -2.33
C THR A 115 12.79 6.48 -3.63
N LEU A 116 12.56 7.66 -4.22
CA LEU A 116 13.24 8.08 -5.45
C LEU A 116 14.75 8.23 -5.24
N ALA A 117 15.16 8.87 -4.14
CA ALA A 117 16.57 9.12 -3.84
C ALA A 117 17.37 7.84 -3.53
N ASN A 118 16.72 6.79 -3.03
CA ASN A 118 17.35 5.53 -2.62
C ASN A 118 17.04 4.34 -3.53
N GLN A 119 16.28 4.52 -4.60
CA GLN A 119 15.98 3.47 -5.57
C GLN A 119 17.25 2.78 -6.06
N GLY A 120 17.21 1.44 -6.08
CA GLY A 120 18.34 0.61 -6.52
C GLY A 120 19.47 0.43 -5.50
N LYS A 121 19.37 1.00 -4.29
CA LYS A 121 20.38 0.83 -3.23
C LYS A 121 20.10 -0.35 -2.28
N ALA A 122 18.89 -0.88 -2.31
CA ALA A 122 18.47 -1.98 -1.44
C ALA A 122 18.91 -3.34 -1.97
N ARG A 123 19.29 -4.24 -1.06
CA ARG A 123 19.46 -5.67 -1.32
C ARG A 123 19.07 -6.49 -0.09
N PHE A 124 18.93 -7.79 -0.25
CA PHE A 124 18.86 -8.70 0.88
C PHE A 124 20.26 -9.13 1.33
N ASP A 125 20.50 -9.18 2.65
CA ASP A 125 21.67 -9.86 3.22
C ASP A 125 21.47 -11.39 3.22
N PRO A 126 22.49 -12.20 3.54
CA PRO A 126 22.35 -13.67 3.59
C PRO A 126 21.30 -14.19 4.59
N ARG A 127 20.78 -13.35 5.49
CA ARG A 127 19.73 -13.67 6.47
C ARG A 127 18.35 -13.18 6.02
N GLY A 128 18.24 -12.55 4.84
CA GLY A 128 17.01 -11.99 4.31
C GLY A 128 16.64 -10.61 4.85
N ASN A 129 17.55 -9.90 5.51
CA ASN A 129 17.31 -8.51 5.92
C ASN A 129 17.51 -7.55 4.75
N VAL A 130 16.68 -6.52 4.65
CA VAL A 130 16.90 -5.42 3.70
C VAL A 130 18.00 -4.51 4.21
N VAL A 131 19.07 -4.42 3.44
CA VAL A 131 20.27 -3.64 3.74
C VAL A 131 20.69 -2.83 2.52
N THR A 132 21.55 -1.84 2.75
CA THR A 132 22.26 -1.13 1.68
C THR A 132 23.36 -2.01 1.07
N ALA A 133 23.96 -1.55 -0.04
CA ALA A 133 25.08 -2.24 -0.68
C ALA A 133 26.22 -2.57 0.32
N ASP A 134 26.60 -1.63 1.18
CA ASP A 134 27.60 -1.74 2.24
C ASP A 134 27.12 -2.49 3.49
N GLY A 135 25.90 -3.03 3.49
CA GLY A 135 25.36 -3.88 4.56
C GLY A 135 24.83 -3.10 5.77
N GLN A 136 24.66 -1.78 5.67
CA GLN A 136 23.98 -0.99 6.69
C GLN A 136 22.46 -1.21 6.65
N PRO A 137 21.73 -0.91 7.74
CA PRO A 137 20.27 -0.91 7.72
C PRO A 137 19.69 -0.03 6.62
N TRP A 138 18.44 -0.26 6.24
CA TRP A 138 17.80 0.51 5.17
C TRP A 138 17.74 2.02 5.44
N LEU A 139 17.95 2.83 4.40
CA LEU A 139 18.08 4.30 4.47
C LEU A 139 16.73 5.04 4.57
N GLY A 140 15.63 4.37 4.24
CA GLY A 140 14.28 4.94 4.24
C GLY A 140 13.66 5.07 2.85
N GLY A 141 12.34 5.25 2.83
CA GLY A 141 11.50 5.07 1.63
C GLY A 141 11.19 3.60 1.34
N ASN A 142 10.55 3.34 0.21
CA ASN A 142 10.32 2.00 -0.32
C ASN A 142 11.65 1.42 -0.84
N PRO A 143 12.13 0.27 -0.34
CA PRO A 143 13.37 -0.34 -0.80
C PRO A 143 13.32 -0.89 -2.22
N PHE A 144 12.15 -1.38 -2.65
CA PHE A 144 11.95 -2.03 -3.93
C PHE A 144 10.75 -1.40 -4.66
N PRO A 145 10.90 -0.17 -5.17
CA PRO A 145 9.84 0.52 -5.92
C PRO A 145 9.40 -0.26 -7.17
N ASP A 146 10.34 -0.94 -7.84
CA ASP A 146 10.08 -1.83 -8.98
C ASP A 146 10.29 -3.29 -8.58
N ALA A 147 9.52 -3.75 -7.60
CA ALA A 147 9.65 -5.08 -7.02
C ALA A 147 9.51 -6.20 -8.06
N LYS A 148 10.46 -7.14 -8.05
CA LYS A 148 10.58 -8.29 -8.96
C LYS A 148 10.18 -9.61 -8.32
N SER A 149 9.91 -9.62 -7.03
CA SER A 149 9.48 -10.82 -6.31
C SER A 149 8.44 -10.51 -5.24
N GLY A 150 7.70 -11.54 -4.82
CA GLY A 150 6.78 -11.43 -3.68
C GLY A 150 7.50 -11.08 -2.37
N LEU A 151 8.76 -11.48 -2.22
CA LEU A 151 9.57 -11.12 -1.06
C LEU A 151 9.89 -9.62 -1.02
N GLU A 152 10.23 -9.04 -2.17
CA GLU A 152 10.44 -7.59 -2.29
C GLU A 152 9.16 -6.81 -1.99
N LEU A 153 8.02 -7.26 -2.52
CA LEU A 153 6.71 -6.67 -2.21
C LEU A 153 6.39 -6.73 -0.71
N MET A 154 6.65 -7.89 -0.08
CA MET A 154 6.43 -8.07 1.35
C MET A 154 7.34 -7.14 2.17
N ALA A 155 8.63 -7.07 1.83
CA ALA A 155 9.58 -6.19 2.50
C ALA A 155 9.14 -4.72 2.44
N THR A 156 8.72 -4.25 1.27
CA THR A 156 8.15 -2.91 1.05
C THR A 156 6.95 -2.64 1.96
N GLN A 157 6.06 -3.61 2.14
CA GLN A 157 4.88 -3.46 2.99
C GLN A 157 5.22 -3.49 4.49
N THR A 158 6.22 -4.26 4.91
CA THR A 158 6.48 -4.52 6.34
C THR A 158 7.54 -3.64 7.00
N LEU A 159 8.48 -3.08 6.24
CA LEU A 159 9.58 -2.30 6.80
C LEU A 159 9.13 -1.00 7.45
N SER A 160 8.07 -0.38 6.94
CA SER A 160 7.45 0.79 7.56
C SER A 160 5.94 0.77 7.31
N TRP A 161 5.17 0.35 8.32
CA TRP A 161 3.71 0.28 8.22
C TRP A 161 3.09 1.67 8.12
N GLY A 162 3.49 2.58 9.00
CA GLY A 162 3.05 3.98 8.95
C GLY A 162 3.72 4.82 7.88
N ARG A 163 4.84 4.39 7.28
CA ARG A 163 5.66 5.17 6.33
C ARG A 163 6.15 6.51 6.90
N HIS A 164 6.15 6.62 8.22
CA HIS A 164 6.65 7.74 9.01
C HIS A 164 7.67 7.23 10.04
N ASP A 165 8.52 8.12 10.52
CA ASP A 165 9.50 7.82 11.58
C ASP A 165 8.82 7.47 12.91
N ALA A 166 7.67 8.09 13.18
CA ALA A 166 6.81 7.77 14.30
C ALA A 166 5.35 7.76 13.83
N SER A 167 4.55 6.86 14.37
CA SER A 167 3.12 6.78 14.08
C SER A 167 2.33 6.43 15.34
N PHE A 168 1.15 7.01 15.46
CA PHE A 168 0.22 6.73 16.54
C PHE A 168 -1.16 6.43 15.97
N TYR A 169 -1.70 5.28 16.35
CA TYR A 169 -3.00 4.80 15.93
C TYR A 169 -3.91 4.72 17.15
N ALA A 170 -4.96 5.53 17.17
CA ALA A 170 -6.06 5.33 18.12
C ALA A 170 -6.85 4.10 17.67
N ILE A 171 -6.96 3.11 18.55
CA ILE A 171 -7.63 1.84 18.25
C ILE A 171 -8.94 1.73 19.03
N LYS A 172 -9.99 1.29 18.32
CA LYS A 172 -11.23 0.79 18.88
C LYS A 172 -11.55 -0.53 18.20
N THR A 173 -11.69 -1.57 19.00
CA THR A 173 -11.79 -2.95 18.54
C THR A 173 -12.99 -3.61 19.20
N TYR A 174 -13.55 -4.58 18.50
CA TYR A 174 -14.71 -5.33 18.93
C TYR A 174 -14.42 -6.80 18.67
N GLU A 175 -14.46 -7.60 19.72
CA GLU A 175 -14.51 -9.05 19.59
C GLU A 175 -15.97 -9.45 19.40
N VAL A 176 -16.25 -10.07 18.26
CA VAL A 176 -17.58 -10.52 17.88
C VAL A 176 -17.60 -12.04 17.84
N ASP A 177 -18.66 -12.64 18.40
CA ASP A 177 -18.89 -14.07 18.28
C ASP A 177 -19.42 -14.46 16.88
N PRO A 178 -19.56 -15.77 16.57
CA PRO A 178 -20.11 -16.21 15.29
C PRO A 178 -21.55 -15.76 15.01
N ALA A 179 -22.31 -15.33 16.03
CA ALA A 179 -23.65 -14.77 15.89
C ALA A 179 -23.63 -13.24 15.66
N GLY A 180 -22.44 -12.63 15.61
CA GLY A 180 -22.25 -11.19 15.43
C GLY A 180 -22.48 -10.37 16.70
N LYS A 181 -22.61 -11.00 17.87
CA LYS A 181 -22.76 -10.29 19.13
C LYS A 181 -21.39 -9.84 19.63
N VAL A 182 -21.28 -8.55 19.96
CA VAL A 182 -20.07 -8.00 20.59
C VAL A 182 -19.92 -8.60 21.98
N GLN A 183 -18.83 -9.32 22.18
CA GLN A 183 -18.47 -9.95 23.46
C GLN A 183 -17.57 -9.03 24.28
N TYR A 184 -16.65 -8.35 23.61
CA TYR A 184 -15.70 -7.47 24.26
C TYR A 184 -15.35 -6.28 23.37
N GLN A 185 -15.13 -5.12 23.99
CA GLN A 185 -14.73 -3.91 23.30
C GLN A 185 -13.54 -3.32 24.04
N TYR A 186 -12.45 -3.06 23.32
CA TYR A 186 -11.30 -2.37 23.88
C TYR A 186 -10.99 -1.10 23.09
N THR A 187 -10.50 -0.11 23.81
CA THR A 187 -9.95 1.12 23.24
C THR A 187 -8.54 1.32 23.75
N GLY A 188 -7.71 1.95 22.94
CA GLY A 188 -6.31 2.09 23.25
C GLY A 188 -5.55 2.86 22.21
N GLY A 189 -4.24 2.73 22.28
CA GLY A 189 -3.33 3.27 21.29
C GLY A 189 -2.30 2.24 20.88
N TRP A 190 -1.87 2.33 19.64
CA TRP A 190 -0.69 1.65 19.15
C TRP A 190 0.29 2.71 18.64
N ALA A 191 1.49 2.73 19.22
CA ALA A 191 2.57 3.60 18.82
C ALA A 191 3.70 2.81 18.16
N GLU A 192 4.26 3.37 17.11
CA GLU A 192 5.44 2.87 16.41
C GLU A 192 6.51 3.96 16.36
N LEU A 193 7.77 3.58 16.59
CA LEU A 193 8.92 4.46 16.47
C LEU A 193 10.06 3.74 15.74
N MET A 194 10.41 4.23 14.55
CA MET A 194 11.48 3.70 13.72
C MET A 194 12.85 4.03 14.34
N THR A 195 13.75 3.06 14.35
CA THR A 195 15.15 3.22 14.82
C THR A 195 16.14 3.26 13.67
N VAL A 196 15.74 2.79 12.50
CA VAL A 196 16.45 2.90 11.22
C VAL A 196 15.49 3.40 10.15
N ALA A 197 15.97 3.71 8.96
CA ALA A 197 15.13 4.23 7.87
C ALA A 197 14.37 5.54 8.24
N ARG A 198 14.96 6.37 9.11
CA ARG A 198 14.37 7.63 9.61
C ARG A 198 14.61 8.77 8.62
N LEU A 199 13.57 9.52 8.31
CA LEU A 199 13.54 10.56 7.27
C LEU A 199 13.33 11.97 7.82
N THR A 200 12.62 12.11 8.94
CA THR A 200 12.24 13.42 9.51
C THR A 200 12.81 13.66 10.89
N MET A 201 12.88 12.66 11.76
CA MET A 201 13.29 12.79 13.15
C MET A 201 14.78 12.49 13.32
N ASP A 202 15.51 13.41 13.98
CA ASP A 202 16.91 13.19 14.31
C ASP A 202 17.10 12.18 15.46
N PRO A 203 18.26 11.49 15.51
CA PRO A 203 19.26 11.39 14.43
C PRO A 203 18.77 10.56 13.22
N LYS A 204 19.22 10.98 12.02
CA LYS A 204 18.93 10.36 10.71
C LYS A 204 20.22 9.88 10.01
N PRO A 205 20.14 8.84 9.16
CA PRO A 205 18.96 7.99 8.90
C PRO A 205 18.74 6.92 9.98
N TYR A 206 19.59 6.89 11.00
CA TYR A 206 19.58 5.89 12.06
C TYR A 206 19.64 6.53 13.43
N TRP A 207 19.03 5.87 14.40
CA TRP A 207 19.29 6.05 15.81
C TRP A 207 20.51 5.19 16.22
N PRO A 208 21.71 5.79 16.45
CA PRO A 208 22.96 5.04 16.62
C PRO A 208 22.89 3.93 17.68
N GLU A 209 22.30 4.23 18.83
CA GLU A 209 22.15 3.32 19.97
C GLU A 209 21.21 2.13 19.69
N HIS A 210 20.40 2.22 18.63
CA HIS A 210 19.35 1.24 18.30
C HIS A 210 19.38 0.78 16.83
N LYS A 211 20.55 0.89 16.18
CA LYS A 211 20.76 0.44 14.78
C LYS A 211 20.51 -1.05 14.55
N ASP A 212 20.53 -1.85 15.62
CA ASP A 212 20.26 -3.29 15.60
C ASP A 212 18.77 -3.63 15.55
N LYS A 213 17.89 -2.62 15.72
CA LYS A 213 16.43 -2.78 15.74
C LYS A 213 15.84 -2.12 14.49
N LEU A 214 14.70 -2.65 14.04
CA LEU A 214 13.91 -2.01 12.99
C LEU A 214 13.08 -0.84 13.56
N ARG A 215 12.34 -1.12 14.64
CA ARG A 215 11.44 -0.18 15.31
C ARG A 215 11.10 -0.66 16.72
N PHE A 216 10.70 0.28 17.57
CA PHE A 216 9.94 0.02 18.78
C PHE A 216 8.45 0.05 18.48
N GLN A 217 7.70 -0.81 19.15
CA GLN A 217 6.24 -0.81 19.11
C GLN A 217 5.69 -0.92 20.52
N SER A 218 4.60 -0.21 20.77
CA SER A 218 3.90 -0.25 22.05
C SER A 218 2.40 -0.21 21.81
N VAL A 219 1.70 -1.20 22.34
CA VAL A 219 0.24 -1.24 22.37
C VAL A 219 -0.19 -1.06 23.81
N PHE A 220 -1.15 -0.17 24.05
CA PHE A 220 -1.71 0.06 25.36
C PHE A 220 -3.23 0.18 25.27
N PHE A 221 -3.92 -0.19 26.34
CA PHE A 221 -5.36 -0.13 26.44
C PHE A 221 -5.76 0.93 27.46
N VAL A 222 -6.75 1.74 27.12
CA VAL A 222 -7.33 2.76 28.00
C VAL A 222 -8.70 2.35 28.54
N SER A 223 -9.40 1.44 27.86
CA SER A 223 -10.65 0.85 28.35
C SER A 223 -10.87 -0.55 27.76
N PRO A 224 -11.49 -1.47 28.52
CA PRO A 224 -11.79 -1.33 29.94
C PRO A 224 -10.54 -1.59 30.79
N LEU A 225 -10.44 -0.90 31.92
CA LEU A 225 -9.31 -1.04 32.87
C LEU A 225 -9.29 -2.41 33.56
N SER A 226 -10.34 -3.22 33.40
CA SER A 226 -10.63 -4.40 34.22
C SER A 226 -10.09 -5.72 33.66
N VAL A 227 -9.35 -5.73 32.55
CA VAL A 227 -8.84 -6.99 31.97
C VAL A 227 -7.35 -6.87 31.72
N ALA A 228 -6.57 -7.64 32.46
CA ALA A 228 -5.19 -7.92 32.12
C ALA A 228 -5.18 -8.46 30.69
N ALA A 229 -4.50 -7.74 29.78
CA ALA A 229 -4.39 -8.15 28.39
C ALA A 229 -3.99 -9.63 28.30
N PRO A 230 -4.62 -10.44 27.42
CA PRO A 230 -4.09 -11.76 27.10
C PRO A 230 -2.63 -11.61 26.70
N ARG A 231 -1.75 -12.35 27.37
CA ARG A 231 -0.34 -12.41 26.97
C ARG A 231 -0.29 -13.16 25.63
N PHE A 232 0.00 -12.42 24.56
CA PHE A 232 0.35 -12.99 23.26
C PHE A 232 1.76 -13.57 23.29
#